data_AF-A0A2V7XP70-F1
#
_entry.id   AF-A0A2V7XP70-F1
#
_cell.length_a   1.000
_cell.length_b   1.000
_cell.length_c   1.000
_cell.angle_alpha   90.00
_cell.angle_beta   90.00
_cell.angle_gamma   90.00
#
_symmetry.space_group_name_H-M   'P 1'
#
loop_
_entity.id
_entity.type
_entity.pdbx_description
1 polymer ?
#
loop_
_entity_poly.entity_id
_entity_poly.type
_entity_poly.pdbx_seq_one_letter_code
_entity_poly.pdbx_strand_id
1 'polypeptide(L)' 'KLKQTQAEFAMMIGVSVNTLQSWEEGKHHPDGPAQALLRIAAKSPKMVVKILGRA' A
#
# COMPACT_ATOMS: atom_id res chain seq x y z
N LYS A 1 -0.07 -9.60 -9.32
CA LYS A 1 0.60 -8.30 -9.07
C LYS A 1 -0.42 -7.19 -9.24
N LEU A 2 -0.48 -6.24 -8.31
CA LEU A 2 -1.26 -5.01 -8.47
C LEU A 2 -0.71 -4.27 -9.69
N LYS A 3 -1.56 -3.90 -10.66
CA LYS A 3 -1.15 -3.06 -11.80
C LYS A 3 -1.24 -1.60 -11.38
N GLN A 4 -0.45 -1.21 -10.37
CA GLN A 4 -0.41 0.14 -9.83
C GLN A 4 1.04 0.61 -9.75
N THR A 5 1.23 1.90 -9.94
CA THR A 5 2.49 2.58 -9.64
C THR A 5 2.74 2.59 -8.14
N GLN A 6 4.01 2.75 -7.75
CA GLN A 6 4.40 2.89 -6.34
C GLN A 6 3.69 4.08 -5.66
N ALA A 7 3.46 5.17 -6.40
CA ALA A 7 2.73 6.34 -5.93
C ALA A 7 1.26 6.04 -5.63
N GLU A 8 0.57 5.35 -6.55
CA GLU A 8 -0.80 4.92 -6.34
C GLU A 8 -0.91 3.97 -5.15
N PHE A 9 0.02 3.02 -5.02
CA PHE A 9 0.03 2.07 -3.91
C PHE A 9 0.33 2.75 -2.56
N ALA A 10 1.24 3.73 -2.51
CA ALA A 10 1.54 4.47 -1.29
C ALA A 10 0.31 5.26 -0.80
N MET A 11 -0.34 5.99 -1.73
CA MET A 11 -1.60 6.68 -1.46
C MET A 11 -2.68 5.72 -0.94
N MET A 12 -2.76 4.54 -1.56
CA MET A 12 -3.71 3.50 -1.25
C MET A 12 -3.68 2.99 0.19
N ILE A 13 -2.49 2.91 0.77
CA ILE A 13 -2.29 2.45 2.14
C ILE A 13 -2.02 3.61 3.11
N GLY A 14 -2.19 4.86 2.66
CA GLY A 14 -2.08 6.05 3.50
C GLY A 14 -0.66 6.41 3.91
N VAL A 15 0.35 6.09 3.10
CA VAL A 15 1.76 6.40 3.39
C VAL A 15 2.41 7.21 2.28
N SER A 16 3.55 7.83 2.58
CA SER A 16 4.36 8.49 1.55
C SER A 16 5.06 7.47 0.66
N VAL A 17 5.36 7.84 -0.59
CA VAL A 17 6.17 7.02 -1.50
C VAL A 17 7.53 6.67 -0.87
N ASN A 18 8.14 7.61 -0.15
CA ASN A 18 9.41 7.41 0.54
C ASN A 18 9.31 6.37 1.68
N THR A 19 8.18 6.37 2.41
CA THR A 19 7.89 5.36 3.44
C THR A 19 7.81 3.97 2.82
N LEU A 20 7.08 3.84 1.70
CA LEU A 20 6.94 2.59 0.97
C LEU A 20 8.29 2.10 0.41
N GLN A 21 9.09 2.99 -0.18
CA GLN A 21 10.45 2.68 -0.65
C GLN A 21 11.34 2.18 0.49
N SER A 22 11.29 2.83 1.64
CA SER A 22 12.06 2.41 2.81
C SER A 22 11.69 1.01 3.30
N TRP A 23 10.43 0.57 3.12
CA TRP A 23 10.01 -0.80 3.40
C TRP A 23 10.50 -1.79 2.34
N GLU A 24 10.40 -1.44 1.06
CA GLU A 24 10.86 -2.29 -0.05
C GLU A 24 12.37 -2.50 -0.03
N GLU A 25 13.13 -1.48 0.39
CA GLU A 25 14.58 -1.53 0.60
C GLU A 25 14.99 -2.20 1.93
N GLY A 26 14.03 -2.54 2.79
CA GLY A 26 14.29 -3.17 4.09
C GLY A 26 14.91 -2.24 5.15
N LYS A 27 14.96 -0.92 4.91
CA LYS A 27 15.46 0.07 5.88
C LYS A 27 14.55 0.18 7.09
N HIS A 28 13.24 0.02 6.89
CA HIS A 28 12.22 0.05 7.92
C HIS A 28 11.18 -1.05 7.70
N HIS A 29 10.41 -1.36 8.75
CA HIS A 29 9.34 -2.33 8.68
C HIS A 29 7.98 -1.64 8.90
N PRO A 30 6.92 -2.04 8.19
CA PRO A 30 5.58 -1.55 8.43
C PRO A 30 5.13 -1.91 9.85
N ASP A 31 4.45 -0.98 10.50
CA ASP A 31 3.82 -1.19 11.81
C ASP A 31 2.57 -2.09 11.70
N GLY A 32 1.98 -2.46 12.85
CA GLY A 32 0.83 -3.37 12.89
C GLY A 32 -0.32 -2.98 11.94
N PRO A 33 -0.79 -1.71 11.97
CA PRO A 33 -1.80 -1.21 11.04
C PRO A 33 -1.37 -1.26 9.57
N ALA A 34 -0.16 -0.81 9.24
CA ALA A 34 0.33 -0.88 7.85
C ALA A 34 0.44 -2.32 7.36
N GLN A 35 0.91 -3.26 8.19
CA GLN A 35 0.93 -4.68 7.85
C GLN A 35 -0.47 -5.23 7.57
N ALA A 36 -1.49 -4.81 8.33
CA ALA A 36 -2.87 -5.20 8.08
C ALA A 36 -3.34 -4.70 6.70
N LEU A 37 -3.06 -3.44 6.36
CA LEU A 37 -3.38 -2.87 5.04
C LEU A 37 -2.65 -3.61 3.90
N LEU A 38 -1.36 -3.91 4.07
CA LEU A 38 -0.59 -4.71 3.10
C LEU A 38 -1.20 -6.11 2.90
N ARG A 39 -1.64 -6.77 3.96
CA ARG A 39 -2.34 -8.07 3.87
C ARG A 39 -3.68 -7.96 3.15
N ILE A 40 -4.45 -6.90 3.41
CA ILE A 40 -5.72 -6.64 2.72
C ILE A 40 -5.47 -6.39 1.23
N ALA A 41 -4.46 -5.57 0.90
CA ALA A 41 -4.08 -5.28 -0.47
C ALA A 41 -3.58 -6.51 -1.24
N ALA A 42 -2.86 -7.41 -0.57
CA ALA A 42 -2.44 -8.68 -1.14
C ALA A 42 -3.63 -9.63 -1.40
N LYS A 43 -4.61 -9.69 -0.49
CA LYS A 43 -5.76 -10.60 -0.59
C LYS A 43 -6.86 -10.09 -1.53
N SER A 44 -7.10 -8.79 -1.56
CA SER A 44 -8.17 -8.19 -2.37
C SER A 44 -7.75 -6.87 -3.02
N PRO A 45 -6.89 -6.93 -4.06
CA PRO A 45 -6.53 -5.78 -4.90
C PRO A 45 -7.70 -4.90 -5.31
N LYS A 46 -8.82 -5.52 -5.70
CA LYS A 46 -10.04 -4.84 -6.16
C LYS A 46 -10.69 -4.02 -5.05
N MET A 47 -10.61 -4.46 -3.80
CA MET A 47 -11.17 -3.72 -2.67
C MET A 47 -10.43 -2.41 -2.46
N VAL A 48 -9.12 -2.42 -2.67
CA VAL A 48 -8.32 -1.24 -2.45
C VAL A 48 -8.46 -0.24 -3.60
N VAL A 49 -8.55 -0.73 -4.84
CA VAL A 49 -9.00 0.08 -5.99
C VAL A 49 -10.40 0.64 -5.77
N LYS A 50 -11.33 -0.10 -5.16
CA LYS A 50 -12.69 0.37 -4.85
C LYS A 50 -12.72 1.48 -3.78
N ILE A 51 -11.86 1.41 -2.78
CA ILE A 51 -11.69 2.48 -1.78
C ILE A 51 -11.17 3.76 -2.45
N LEU A 52 -10.28 3.61 -3.43
CA LEU A 52 -9.68 4.73 -4.18
C LEU A 52 -10.56 5.26 -5.33
N GLY A 53 -11.46 4.43 -5.88
CA GLY A 53 -12.27 4.76 -7.05
C GLY A 53 -13.42 5.75 -6.81
N ARG A 54 -13.46 6.40 -5.64
CA ARG A 54 -14.38 7.50 -5.33
C ARG A 54 -13.79 8.40 -4.23
N ALA A 55 -12.98 9.34 -4.67
CA ALA A 55 -12.84 10.70 -4.13
C ALA A 55 -12.65 11.62 -5.34
#